data_AF-A0A955D2X3-F1
#
_entry.id   AF-A0A955D2X3-F1
#
_cell.length_a   1.000
_cell.length_b   1.000
_cell.length_c   1.000
_cell.angle_alpha   90.00
_cell.angle_beta   90.00
_cell.angle_gamma   90.00
#
_symmetry.space_group_name_H-M   'P 1'
#
loop_
_entity.id
_entity.type
_entity.pdbx_description
1 polymer ?
#
loop_
_entity_poly.entity_id
_entity_poly.type
_entity_poly.pdbx_seq_one_letter_code
_entity_poly.pdbx_strand_id
1 'polypeptide(L)'
;MRPDSPLRAPGLLSALGIIAVLSAAPSFARGSCVPTWDGTLGTPGMSSGYVDSLIAHDDGSGNGVQLFATGNFASAGGNPGTALIARWNGSSWVGVGGGLQNQFSNVLGVYQGELYVGGYFDSAGNVPGTAKLAKWNGTEWVSIGAQLESFLSSVWSFQVYDDGDGEDLYIGGNFLDIGGTTIDHIARWDGENFTEVGGTIVGPNQIVLDMRVYKGELYACGRFQTVAGVPAANIARWNGTEWQAVGGGLPGTQVICMEVVGDDLYAGGSFTTAQGSPGMRIARWDGAAWHPLGPGLNSTVQDIEHYDDGSGDKLYVVGSFSGTGDNSVLFDRIAVWDGVSWSGVGSGADATVFESYVWDDGSGPALLIGGSLTSVDGVSANRVAAYVGCPVVTTCETDLNGDGMTDGADLGLLLAAWGDCPAGCAEDLNGDGTVNGADLGLLLGSWGPCL
;
A
#
# COMPACT_ATOMS: atom_id res chain seq x y z
N MET A 1 -74.72 -41.90 31.40
CA MET A 1 -75.12 -40.95 30.34
C MET A 1 -73.88 -40.23 29.86
N ARG A 2 -73.67 -40.12 28.54
CA ARG A 2 -72.83 -39.08 27.91
C ARG A 2 -73.74 -37.87 27.62
N PRO A 3 -73.25 -36.68 27.22
CA PRO A 3 -71.87 -36.31 26.82
C PRO A 3 -71.28 -35.24 27.79
N ASP A 4 -70.24 -34.44 27.51
CA ASP A 4 -69.43 -34.22 26.30
C ASP A 4 -67.97 -33.77 26.61
N SER A 5 -67.18 -33.46 25.56
CA SER A 5 -65.88 -32.76 25.60
C SER A 5 -65.81 -31.70 24.50
N PRO A 6 -65.13 -30.55 24.70
CA PRO A 6 -63.86 -30.40 23.97
C PRO A 6 -62.76 -29.53 24.63
N LEU A 7 -61.52 -29.94 24.34
CA LEU A 7 -60.28 -29.16 24.15
C LEU A 7 -60.25 -27.64 24.45
N ARG A 8 -59.27 -27.20 25.25
CA ARG A 8 -58.54 -25.92 25.11
C ARG A 8 -57.09 -26.04 25.61
N ALA A 9 -56.21 -25.19 25.07
CA ALA A 9 -54.75 -25.33 25.10
C ALA A 9 -54.08 -25.00 26.46
N PRO A 10 -52.84 -25.47 26.70
CA PRO A 10 -52.00 -24.94 27.78
C PRO A 10 -51.58 -23.49 27.48
N GLY A 11 -51.67 -22.62 28.49
CA GLY A 11 -51.24 -21.22 28.39
C GLY A 11 -49.72 -21.09 28.29
N LEU A 12 -49.26 -20.01 27.64
CA LEU A 12 -47.85 -19.72 27.36
C LEU A 12 -47.01 -19.65 28.65
N LEU A 13 -45.77 -20.18 28.58
CA LEU A 13 -44.70 -19.66 29.44
C LEU A 13 -44.45 -18.20 29.07
N SER A 14 -44.37 -17.33 30.07
CA SER A 14 -43.87 -15.98 29.94
C SER A 14 -42.36 -16.01 29.66
N ALA A 15 -41.97 -15.99 28.38
CA ALA A 15 -40.61 -15.66 28.01
C ALA A 15 -40.36 -14.18 28.36
N LEU A 16 -39.55 -13.93 29.40
CA LEU A 16 -38.94 -12.61 29.58
C LEU A 16 -37.97 -12.40 28.42
N GLY A 17 -38.43 -11.69 27.39
CA GLY A 17 -37.56 -11.17 26.35
C GLY A 17 -36.60 -10.18 26.98
N ILE A 18 -35.32 -10.55 27.06
CA ILE A 18 -34.25 -9.57 27.26
C ILE A 18 -34.25 -8.72 25.99
N ILE A 19 -34.84 -7.52 26.08
CA ILE A 19 -34.64 -6.48 25.08
C ILE A 19 -33.20 -6.03 25.28
N ALA A 20 -32.28 -6.63 24.52
CA ALA A 20 -31.00 -6.02 24.27
C ALA A 20 -31.28 -4.74 23.49
N VAL A 21 -31.27 -3.60 24.20
CA VAL A 21 -31.16 -2.31 23.54
C VAL A 21 -29.76 -2.30 22.95
N LEU A 22 -29.67 -2.61 21.64
CA LEU A 22 -28.52 -2.16 20.86
C LEU A 22 -28.56 -0.64 20.92
N SER A 23 -27.70 -0.05 21.75
CA SER A 23 -27.25 1.31 21.54
C SER A 23 -26.56 1.31 20.19
N ALA A 24 -27.27 1.78 19.16
CA ALA A 24 -26.59 2.17 17.94
C ALA A 24 -25.57 3.24 18.33
N ALA A 25 -24.29 2.99 18.04
CA ALA A 25 -23.28 4.04 18.08
C ALA A 25 -23.81 5.23 17.26
N PRO A 26 -23.55 6.48 17.67
CA PRO A 26 -24.02 7.64 16.93
C PRO A 26 -23.54 7.53 15.47
N SER A 27 -24.49 7.49 14.55
CA SER A 27 -24.17 7.53 13.12
C SER A 27 -23.68 8.94 12.80
N PHE A 28 -22.37 9.15 12.89
CA PHE A 28 -21.75 10.40 12.47
C PHE A 28 -22.18 10.73 11.05
N ALA A 29 -22.75 11.91 10.87
CA ALA A 29 -23.13 12.41 9.56
C ALA A 29 -21.86 12.79 8.79
N ARG A 30 -21.20 11.78 8.19
CA ARG A 30 -20.11 11.98 7.22
C ARG A 30 -20.54 13.06 6.24
N GLY A 31 -19.69 14.08 6.06
CA GLY A 31 -19.96 15.19 5.16
C GLY A 31 -20.30 14.69 3.76
N SER A 32 -21.16 15.41 3.04
CA SER A 32 -21.66 14.99 1.72
C SER A 32 -20.65 15.18 0.58
N CYS A 33 -19.36 14.96 0.85
CA CYS A 33 -18.35 14.83 -0.17
C CYS A 33 -18.51 13.50 -0.91
N VAL A 34 -17.93 13.44 -2.10
CA VAL A 34 -17.74 12.22 -2.87
C VAL A 34 -16.25 12.21 -3.19
N PRO A 35 -15.51 11.10 -2.97
CA PRO A 35 -14.10 11.03 -3.34
C PRO A 35 -13.90 11.32 -4.83
N THR A 36 -12.86 12.08 -5.19
CA THR A 36 -12.63 12.57 -6.55
C THR A 36 -11.21 12.37 -7.03
N TRP A 37 -11.06 12.13 -8.32
CA TRP A 37 -9.77 12.16 -9.00
C TRP A 37 -9.27 13.60 -9.18
N ASP A 38 -8.03 13.85 -8.73
CA ASP A 38 -7.25 15.04 -9.03
C ASP A 38 -6.13 14.71 -10.03
N GLY A 39 -6.04 15.57 -11.06
CA GLY A 39 -5.06 15.52 -12.13
C GLY A 39 -3.93 16.56 -11.98
N THR A 40 -3.79 17.23 -10.84
CA THR A 40 -2.76 18.25 -10.58
C THR A 40 -1.35 17.71 -10.80
N LEU A 41 -1.01 16.55 -10.22
CA LEU A 41 0.27 15.86 -10.48
C LEU A 41 0.45 15.52 -11.97
N GLY A 42 -0.65 15.30 -12.69
CA GLY A 42 -0.71 15.01 -14.11
C GLY A 42 -0.66 16.23 -15.04
N THR A 43 -0.59 17.46 -14.52
CA THR A 43 -0.81 18.68 -15.32
C THR A 43 0.26 19.76 -15.11
N PRO A 44 1.42 19.68 -15.78
CA PRO A 44 1.89 18.61 -16.66
C PRO A 44 2.62 17.49 -15.91
N GLY A 45 2.21 16.25 -16.15
CA GLY A 45 2.81 15.02 -15.59
C GLY A 45 4.01 14.52 -16.40
N MET A 46 4.08 13.21 -16.59
CA MET A 46 5.21 12.53 -17.23
C MET A 46 4.96 12.31 -18.73
N SER A 47 6.02 12.41 -19.53
CA SER A 47 5.97 12.27 -20.98
C SER A 47 6.29 10.85 -21.44
N SER A 48 5.38 10.30 -22.26
CA SER A 48 5.45 8.93 -22.81
C SER A 48 5.54 7.83 -21.74
N GLY A 49 5.83 6.58 -22.17
CA GLY A 49 5.97 5.39 -21.32
C GLY A 49 5.04 5.31 -20.10
N TYR A 50 5.60 5.22 -18.89
CA TYR A 50 4.89 4.93 -17.63
C TYR A 50 5.64 5.38 -16.36
N VAL A 51 4.91 5.51 -15.25
CA VAL A 51 5.43 5.49 -13.86
C VAL A 51 5.26 4.06 -13.32
N ASP A 52 6.31 3.52 -12.70
CA ASP A 52 6.34 2.16 -12.12
C ASP A 52 6.50 2.17 -10.59
N SER A 53 7.02 3.24 -9.98
CA SER A 53 7.06 3.34 -8.53
C SER A 53 6.99 4.78 -8.01
N LEU A 54 6.32 4.95 -6.86
CA LEU A 54 6.10 6.20 -6.14
C LEU A 54 6.58 6.05 -4.69
N ILE A 55 7.20 7.08 -4.12
CA ILE A 55 7.55 7.09 -2.68
C ILE A 55 7.63 8.52 -2.13
N ALA A 56 7.23 8.72 -0.88
CA ALA A 56 7.40 9.97 -0.16
C ALA A 56 8.68 9.93 0.70
N HIS A 57 9.54 10.94 0.59
CA HIS A 57 10.82 11.00 1.32
C HIS A 57 11.27 12.45 1.54
N ASP A 58 11.83 12.76 2.73
CA ASP A 58 12.61 13.99 2.94
C ASP A 58 14.07 13.70 2.58
N ASP A 59 14.55 14.24 1.46
CA ASP A 59 15.91 14.04 0.98
C ASP A 59 16.96 14.91 1.71
N GLY A 60 16.61 15.53 2.84
CA GLY A 60 17.51 16.39 3.62
C GLY A 60 17.81 17.73 2.96
N SER A 61 17.16 18.06 1.83
CA SER A 61 17.35 19.35 1.14
C SER A 61 16.71 20.54 1.86
N GLY A 62 16.03 20.31 2.99
CA GLY A 62 15.34 21.33 3.78
C GLY A 62 13.97 21.73 3.23
N ASN A 63 13.45 20.99 2.25
CA ASN A 63 12.12 21.20 1.67
C ASN A 63 11.03 20.32 2.32
N GLY A 64 11.38 19.50 3.32
CA GLY A 64 10.50 18.52 3.93
C GLY A 64 10.29 17.28 3.05
N VAL A 65 9.29 16.47 3.40
CA VAL A 65 8.89 15.28 2.64
C VAL A 65 8.39 15.68 1.26
N GLN A 66 8.89 14.99 0.23
CA GLN A 66 8.51 15.19 -1.17
C GLN A 66 8.16 13.84 -1.82
N LEU A 67 7.21 13.87 -2.76
CA LEU A 67 6.88 12.72 -3.59
C LEU A 67 7.93 12.53 -4.70
N PHE A 68 8.53 11.37 -4.77
CA PHE A 68 9.40 10.91 -5.86
C PHE A 68 8.63 9.93 -6.74
N ALA A 69 8.91 9.98 -8.05
CA ALA A 69 8.34 9.08 -9.04
C ALA A 69 9.43 8.54 -9.96
N THR A 70 9.40 7.24 -10.24
CA THR A 70 10.32 6.59 -11.20
C THR A 70 9.57 5.69 -12.20
N GLY A 71 10.23 5.29 -13.27
CA GLY A 71 9.61 4.50 -14.33
C GLY A 71 10.33 4.62 -15.67
N ASN A 72 9.55 4.63 -16.74
CA ASN A 72 10.00 4.83 -18.11
C ASN A 72 9.33 6.08 -18.70
N PHE A 73 9.89 7.26 -18.42
CA PHE A 73 9.43 8.52 -19.00
C PHE A 73 10.61 9.40 -19.43
N ALA A 74 10.43 10.11 -20.55
CA ALA A 74 11.49 10.93 -21.14
C ALA A 74 11.70 12.26 -20.38
N SER A 75 10.65 12.75 -19.73
CA SER A 75 10.66 13.90 -18.82
C SER A 75 9.37 13.97 -18.00
N ALA A 76 9.39 14.69 -16.89
CA ALA A 76 8.24 15.08 -16.08
C ALA A 76 8.13 16.61 -16.01
N GLY A 77 6.92 17.15 -15.89
CA GLY A 77 6.71 18.60 -15.77
C GLY A 77 7.03 19.41 -17.04
N GLY A 78 7.40 18.74 -18.15
CA GLY A 78 8.04 19.38 -19.31
C GLY A 78 9.49 19.81 -19.07
N ASN A 79 10.08 19.49 -17.91
CA ASN A 79 11.41 19.95 -17.50
C ASN A 79 12.51 18.99 -17.95
N PRO A 80 13.64 19.44 -18.52
CA PRO A 80 14.80 18.58 -18.80
C PRO A 80 15.48 18.10 -17.51
N GLY A 81 16.19 16.96 -17.57
CA GLY A 81 16.87 16.38 -16.40
C GLY A 81 15.97 15.61 -15.43
N THR A 82 14.74 15.31 -15.84
CA THR A 82 13.73 14.50 -15.15
C THR A 82 13.54 13.13 -15.82
N ALA A 83 14.49 12.67 -16.64
CA ALA A 83 14.35 11.40 -17.33
C ALA A 83 14.38 10.24 -16.32
N LEU A 84 13.36 9.38 -16.40
CA LEU A 84 13.15 8.17 -15.58
C LEU A 84 13.00 8.37 -14.07
N ILE A 85 13.35 9.54 -13.51
CA ILE A 85 13.10 9.92 -12.12
C ILE A 85 12.84 11.42 -12.00
N ALA A 86 11.83 11.78 -11.21
CA ALA A 86 11.49 13.16 -10.86
C ALA A 86 10.95 13.23 -9.42
N ARG A 87 10.97 14.44 -8.84
CA ARG A 87 10.31 14.73 -7.56
C ARG A 87 9.34 15.90 -7.67
N TRP A 88 8.25 15.86 -6.92
CA TRP A 88 7.27 16.92 -6.84
C TRP A 88 7.67 17.93 -5.76
N ASN A 89 7.73 19.22 -6.12
CA ASN A 89 8.11 20.31 -5.20
C ASN A 89 6.92 21.09 -4.63
N GLY A 90 5.71 20.50 -4.63
CA GLY A 90 4.46 21.17 -4.28
C GLY A 90 3.82 21.99 -5.42
N SER A 91 4.49 22.14 -6.57
CA SER A 91 3.96 22.89 -7.72
C SER A 91 4.32 22.36 -9.10
N SER A 92 5.39 21.56 -9.18
CA SER A 92 5.94 21.04 -10.45
C SER A 92 6.86 19.86 -10.20
N TRP A 93 6.98 18.99 -11.21
CA TRP A 93 8.01 17.95 -11.24
C TRP A 93 9.38 18.53 -11.58
N VAL A 94 10.37 18.31 -10.72
CA VAL A 94 11.76 18.74 -10.89
C VAL A 94 12.71 17.54 -10.89
N GLY A 95 13.89 17.72 -11.51
CA GLY A 95 14.87 16.65 -11.69
C GLY A 95 15.59 16.27 -10.40
N VAL A 96 16.03 15.01 -10.32
CA VAL A 96 16.83 14.46 -9.23
C VAL A 96 18.23 14.11 -9.76
N GLY A 97 19.24 14.88 -9.37
CA GLY A 97 20.64 14.63 -9.73
C GLY A 97 20.98 14.53 -11.23
N GLY A 98 20.14 15.09 -12.12
CA GLY A 98 20.30 14.96 -13.58
C GLY A 98 19.56 13.78 -14.23
N GLY A 99 18.76 13.04 -13.47
CA GLY A 99 17.97 11.91 -13.94
C GLY A 99 18.77 10.62 -14.15
N LEU A 100 18.10 9.55 -14.58
CA LEU A 100 18.74 8.28 -14.93
C LEU A 100 18.94 8.18 -16.45
N GLN A 101 19.97 7.45 -16.88
CA GLN A 101 20.37 7.34 -18.28
C GLN A 101 19.92 6.01 -18.87
N ASN A 102 19.19 6.07 -19.99
CA ASN A 102 18.72 4.96 -20.81
C ASN A 102 17.77 3.97 -20.10
N GLN A 103 17.04 3.19 -20.91
CA GLN A 103 16.13 2.12 -20.47
C GLN A 103 15.00 2.64 -19.54
N PHE A 104 14.95 2.18 -18.29
CA PHE A 104 13.88 2.40 -17.32
C PHE A 104 14.34 2.08 -15.90
N SER A 105 13.63 2.63 -14.92
CA SER A 105 13.72 2.24 -13.50
C SER A 105 12.40 1.61 -13.04
N ASN A 106 12.48 0.67 -12.11
CA ASN A 106 11.35 -0.11 -11.64
C ASN A 106 10.89 0.31 -10.24
N VAL A 107 11.83 0.68 -9.35
CA VAL A 107 11.56 0.75 -7.91
C VAL A 107 12.35 1.86 -7.21
N LEU A 108 11.71 2.50 -6.24
CA LEU A 108 12.32 3.39 -5.25
C LEU A 108 12.21 2.75 -3.86
N GLY A 109 13.13 3.10 -2.96
CA GLY A 109 13.09 2.65 -1.57
C GLY A 109 13.88 3.59 -0.67
N VAL A 110 13.58 3.61 0.63
CA VAL A 110 14.31 4.42 1.61
C VAL A 110 14.99 3.50 2.63
N TYR A 111 16.27 3.74 2.91
CA TYR A 111 17.03 3.02 3.91
C TYR A 111 18.03 3.96 4.59
N GLN A 112 18.10 3.92 5.92
CA GLN A 112 18.90 4.81 6.76
C GLN A 112 18.76 6.32 6.43
N GLY A 113 17.58 6.75 5.95
CA GLY A 113 17.34 8.14 5.56
C GLY A 113 17.92 8.56 4.21
N GLU A 114 18.37 7.61 3.37
CA GLU A 114 18.77 7.84 1.99
C GLU A 114 17.78 7.18 1.02
N LEU A 115 17.56 7.81 -0.14
CA LEU A 115 16.72 7.27 -1.22
C LEU A 115 17.55 6.36 -2.13
N TYR A 116 17.10 5.13 -2.35
CA TYR A 116 17.66 4.15 -3.26
C TYR A 116 16.79 4.03 -4.52
N VAL A 117 17.42 3.81 -5.67
CA VAL A 117 16.73 3.60 -6.95
C VAL A 117 17.24 2.33 -7.64
N GLY A 118 16.30 1.50 -8.08
CA GLY A 118 16.54 0.19 -8.69
C GLY A 118 15.90 0.09 -10.08
N GLY A 119 16.55 -0.62 -11.00
CA GLY A 119 15.96 -0.89 -12.31
C GLY A 119 16.94 -1.44 -13.33
N TYR A 120 16.79 -1.00 -14.60
CA TYR A 120 17.62 -1.44 -15.72
C TYR A 120 18.34 -0.28 -16.43
N PHE A 121 18.70 0.78 -15.72
CA PHE A 121 19.32 1.99 -16.28
C PHE A 121 20.86 1.94 -16.30
N ASP A 122 21.50 2.66 -17.23
CA ASP A 122 22.95 2.62 -17.46
C ASP A 122 23.77 3.44 -16.44
N SER A 123 23.20 4.53 -15.90
CA SER A 123 23.77 5.29 -14.77
C SER A 123 22.76 6.31 -14.21
N ALA A 124 22.93 6.69 -12.94
CA ALA A 124 22.24 7.81 -12.32
C ALA A 124 23.13 9.06 -12.36
N GLY A 125 22.62 10.18 -12.87
CA GLY A 125 23.35 11.46 -12.97
C GLY A 125 24.61 11.45 -13.85
N ASN A 126 24.86 10.39 -14.64
CA ASN A 126 26.16 10.08 -15.27
C ASN A 126 27.31 9.80 -14.29
N VAL A 127 27.00 9.47 -13.02
CA VAL A 127 28.00 9.11 -12.01
C VAL A 127 28.49 7.68 -12.25
N PRO A 128 29.80 7.41 -12.40
CA PRO A 128 30.31 6.07 -12.65
C PRO A 128 29.93 5.07 -11.54
N GLY A 129 29.58 3.84 -11.93
CA GLY A 129 29.25 2.76 -10.99
C GLY A 129 27.87 2.83 -10.34
N THR A 130 26.97 3.65 -10.87
CA THR A 130 25.56 3.75 -10.43
C THR A 130 24.59 2.96 -11.31
N ALA A 131 25.07 2.15 -12.26
CA ALA A 131 24.23 1.41 -13.19
C ALA A 131 23.28 0.45 -12.44
N LYS A 132 21.98 0.49 -12.79
CA LYS A 132 20.87 -0.34 -12.27
C LYS A 132 20.55 -0.21 -10.77
N LEU A 133 21.51 0.23 -9.94
CA LEU A 133 21.34 0.45 -8.51
C LEU A 133 22.21 1.62 -8.05
N ALA A 134 21.57 2.63 -7.45
CA ALA A 134 22.22 3.83 -6.93
C ALA A 134 21.51 4.37 -5.69
N LYS A 135 22.18 5.23 -4.91
CA LYS A 135 21.53 6.00 -3.83
C LYS A 135 21.68 7.51 -4.04
N TRP A 136 20.72 8.26 -3.53
CA TRP A 136 20.67 9.72 -3.51
C TRP A 136 20.88 10.19 -2.07
N ASN A 137 21.92 11.01 -1.85
CA ASN A 137 22.30 11.53 -0.53
C ASN A 137 21.72 12.92 -0.22
N GLY A 138 20.67 13.33 -0.94
CA GLY A 138 20.11 14.69 -0.89
C GLY A 138 20.76 15.71 -1.84
N THR A 139 21.96 15.42 -2.36
CA THR A 139 22.73 16.37 -3.19
C THR A 139 23.30 15.79 -4.48
N GLU A 140 23.74 14.53 -4.47
CA GLU A 140 24.29 13.81 -5.61
C GLU A 140 23.94 12.32 -5.61
N TRP A 141 24.04 11.69 -6.78
CA TRP A 141 23.96 10.24 -6.93
C TRP A 141 25.28 9.59 -6.49
N VAL A 142 25.20 8.56 -5.66
CA VAL A 142 26.34 7.85 -5.10
C VAL A 142 26.28 6.37 -5.51
N SER A 143 27.43 5.83 -5.95
CA SER A 143 27.59 4.39 -6.16
C SER A 143 27.73 3.70 -4.80
N ILE A 144 26.96 2.63 -4.59
CA ILE A 144 27.06 1.76 -3.41
C ILE A 144 27.94 0.52 -3.68
N GLY A 145 28.78 0.55 -4.71
CA GLY A 145 29.60 -0.60 -5.13
C GLY A 145 28.83 -1.72 -5.86
N ALA A 146 27.50 -1.62 -5.95
CA ALA A 146 26.59 -2.61 -6.54
C ALA A 146 26.64 -2.71 -8.08
N GLN A 147 27.83 -2.79 -8.71
CA GLN A 147 27.89 -2.98 -10.16
C GLN A 147 27.27 -4.34 -10.54
N LEU A 148 26.12 -4.27 -11.23
CA LEU A 148 25.38 -5.38 -11.81
C LEU A 148 25.85 -5.52 -13.28
N GLU A 149 26.76 -6.43 -13.56
CA GLU A 149 27.52 -6.50 -14.83
C GLU A 149 26.69 -7.07 -15.99
N SER A 150 25.86 -8.09 -15.72
CA SER A 150 25.06 -8.73 -16.77
C SER A 150 24.02 -7.78 -17.37
N PHE A 151 23.91 -7.76 -18.70
CA PHE A 151 22.90 -6.99 -19.45
C PHE A 151 21.45 -7.49 -19.26
N LEU A 152 21.25 -8.56 -18.48
CA LEU A 152 19.91 -8.98 -18.05
C LEU A 152 19.62 -8.56 -16.60
N SER A 153 20.63 -8.09 -15.86
CA SER A 153 20.50 -7.77 -14.44
C SER A 153 19.65 -6.51 -14.22
N SER A 154 18.64 -6.60 -13.36
CA SER A 154 17.73 -5.52 -13.00
C SER A 154 17.20 -5.68 -11.57
N VAL A 155 17.06 -4.57 -10.85
CA VAL A 155 16.44 -4.51 -9.51
C VAL A 155 14.96 -4.21 -9.64
N TRP A 156 14.13 -4.84 -8.81
CA TRP A 156 12.66 -4.74 -8.87
C TRP A 156 12.00 -4.51 -7.51
N SER A 157 12.66 -4.86 -6.40
CA SER A 157 12.11 -4.69 -5.06
C SER A 157 13.17 -4.23 -4.06
N PHE A 158 12.75 -3.39 -3.12
CA PHE A 158 13.49 -3.02 -1.92
C PHE A 158 12.60 -3.28 -0.70
N GLN A 159 13.16 -3.89 0.34
CA GLN A 159 12.46 -4.08 1.62
C GLN A 159 13.48 -3.92 2.75
N VAL A 160 13.17 -3.07 3.74
CA VAL A 160 13.95 -3.04 4.99
C VAL A 160 13.48 -4.19 5.88
N TYR A 161 14.40 -4.98 6.41
CA TYR A 161 14.08 -6.11 7.29
C TYR A 161 15.20 -6.31 8.32
N ASP A 162 14.79 -6.59 9.56
CA ASP A 162 15.68 -6.99 10.66
C ASP A 162 15.61 -8.51 10.83
N ASP A 163 16.72 -9.20 10.54
CA ASP A 163 16.88 -10.64 10.70
C ASP A 163 17.41 -11.06 12.09
N GLY A 164 17.57 -10.10 13.00
CA GLY A 164 18.06 -10.25 14.37
C GLY A 164 19.37 -9.52 14.66
N ASP A 165 20.07 -9.07 13.61
CA ASP A 165 21.32 -8.30 13.72
C ASP A 165 21.14 -6.79 13.46
N GLY A 166 19.91 -6.34 13.13
CA GLY A 166 19.56 -4.94 12.84
C GLY A 166 18.82 -4.76 11.52
N GLU A 167 18.20 -3.60 11.32
CA GLU A 167 17.50 -3.26 10.07
C GLU A 167 18.49 -3.11 8.90
N ASP A 168 18.35 -3.97 7.90
CA ASP A 168 19.15 -3.95 6.67
C ASP A 168 18.29 -3.91 5.40
N LEU A 169 18.87 -3.45 4.29
CA LEU A 169 18.16 -3.31 3.02
C LEU A 169 18.25 -4.60 2.21
N TYR A 170 17.11 -5.25 2.01
CA TYR A 170 16.97 -6.40 1.13
C TYR A 170 16.59 -5.93 -0.27
N ILE A 171 17.28 -6.47 -1.27
CA ILE A 171 17.22 -6.04 -2.68
C ILE A 171 16.84 -7.27 -3.52
N GLY A 172 15.66 -7.21 -4.14
CA GLY A 172 15.12 -8.27 -4.98
C GLY A 172 15.16 -7.88 -6.46
N GLY A 173 15.38 -8.85 -7.34
CA GLY A 173 15.31 -8.61 -8.78
C GLY A 173 15.58 -9.84 -9.63
N ASN A 174 16.09 -9.60 -10.84
CA ASN A 174 16.70 -10.59 -11.72
C ASN A 174 18.17 -10.22 -11.82
N PHE A 175 19.05 -10.90 -11.08
CA PHE A 175 20.51 -10.73 -11.13
C PHE A 175 21.20 -11.98 -10.56
N LEU A 176 22.45 -12.22 -10.97
CA LEU A 176 23.28 -13.34 -10.50
C LEU A 176 24.64 -12.88 -9.94
N ASP A 177 24.83 -11.56 -9.89
CA ASP A 177 26.05 -10.87 -9.50
C ASP A 177 25.67 -9.50 -8.94
N ILE A 178 26.40 -9.02 -7.91
CA ILE A 178 26.33 -7.65 -7.42
C ILE A 178 27.68 -7.24 -6.84
N GLY A 179 28.26 -6.15 -7.35
CA GLY A 179 29.57 -5.66 -6.93
C GLY A 179 30.71 -6.66 -7.12
N GLY A 180 30.60 -7.52 -8.15
CA GLY A 180 31.55 -8.61 -8.41
C GLY A 180 31.41 -9.85 -7.52
N THR A 181 30.43 -9.87 -6.59
CA THR A 181 30.08 -11.05 -5.79
C THR A 181 28.94 -11.81 -6.45
N THR A 182 29.02 -13.13 -6.54
CA THR A 182 27.92 -13.97 -7.04
C THR A 182 26.81 -14.02 -5.98
N ILE A 183 25.65 -13.44 -6.30
CA ILE A 183 24.46 -13.40 -5.44
C ILE A 183 23.23 -13.64 -6.32
N ASP A 184 22.41 -14.63 -5.93
CA ASP A 184 21.30 -15.15 -6.74
C ASP A 184 19.98 -14.44 -6.39
N HIS A 185 19.59 -13.43 -7.18
CA HIS A 185 18.32 -12.69 -7.17
C HIS A 185 17.92 -11.91 -5.89
N ILE A 186 18.47 -12.21 -4.71
CA ILE A 186 18.20 -11.52 -3.45
C ILE A 186 19.50 -11.22 -2.72
N ALA A 187 19.77 -9.93 -2.49
CA ALA A 187 20.93 -9.43 -1.74
C ALA A 187 20.49 -8.71 -0.47
N ARG A 188 21.25 -8.86 0.61
CA ARG A 188 21.15 -8.08 1.86
C ARG A 188 22.29 -7.07 1.89
N TRP A 189 21.98 -5.80 2.11
CA TRP A 189 22.90 -4.67 2.16
C TRP A 189 22.89 -4.05 3.56
N ASP A 190 24.04 -4.12 4.24
CA ASP A 190 24.21 -3.66 5.63
C ASP A 190 24.68 -2.20 5.76
N GLY A 191 24.73 -1.47 4.64
CA GLY A 191 25.34 -0.14 4.54
C GLY A 191 26.82 -0.15 4.13
N GLU A 192 27.51 -1.29 4.19
CA GLU A 192 28.91 -1.46 3.79
C GLU A 192 29.15 -2.62 2.79
N ASN A 193 28.43 -3.74 2.91
CA ASN A 193 28.68 -5.00 2.22
C ASN A 193 27.38 -5.64 1.69
N PHE A 194 27.50 -6.41 0.60
CA PHE A 194 26.44 -7.28 0.09
C PHE A 194 26.63 -8.72 0.57
N THR A 195 25.53 -9.35 0.98
CA THR A 195 25.47 -10.77 1.37
C THR A 195 24.31 -11.48 0.68
N GLU A 196 24.44 -12.79 0.45
CA GLU A 196 23.46 -13.59 -0.28
C GLU A 196 22.31 -14.03 0.62
N VAL A 197 21.06 -13.83 0.17
CA VAL A 197 19.86 -14.24 0.93
C VAL A 197 19.28 -15.52 0.37
N GLY A 198 19.92 -16.63 0.73
CA GLY A 198 19.31 -17.96 0.69
C GLY A 198 19.23 -18.63 -0.68
N GLY A 199 20.29 -18.57 -1.48
CA GLY A 199 20.59 -19.61 -2.47
C GLY A 199 19.74 -19.63 -3.74
N THR A 200 20.07 -20.58 -4.62
CA THR A 200 19.62 -20.57 -6.02
C THR A 200 18.10 -20.57 -6.19
N ILE A 201 17.63 -19.59 -6.96
CA ILE A 201 16.25 -19.53 -7.47
C ILE A 201 16.14 -20.31 -8.79
N VAL A 202 15.15 -21.20 -8.88
CA VAL A 202 14.90 -22.00 -10.09
C VAL A 202 13.47 -21.80 -10.55
N GLY A 203 13.30 -21.52 -11.84
CA GLY A 203 12.01 -21.36 -12.49
C GLY A 203 12.15 -20.85 -13.93
N PRO A 204 11.05 -20.58 -14.64
CA PRO A 204 11.11 -19.93 -15.94
C PRO A 204 11.37 -18.43 -15.75
N ASN A 205 12.41 -17.87 -16.38
CA ASN A 205 12.73 -16.43 -16.35
C ASN A 205 12.73 -15.85 -14.92
N GLN A 206 13.61 -16.39 -14.07
CA GLN A 206 13.70 -16.11 -12.64
C GLN A 206 13.76 -14.60 -12.36
N ILE A 207 12.95 -14.18 -11.39
CA ILE A 207 12.87 -12.80 -10.91
C ILE A 207 12.14 -12.80 -9.57
N VAL A 208 12.67 -12.04 -8.61
CA VAL A 208 11.91 -11.56 -7.44
C VAL A 208 11.35 -10.20 -7.84
N LEU A 209 10.02 -10.10 -7.81
CA LEU A 209 9.29 -8.89 -8.22
C LEU A 209 8.96 -8.01 -7.03
N ASP A 210 8.65 -8.61 -5.87
CA ASP A 210 8.31 -7.87 -4.66
C ASP A 210 8.69 -8.66 -3.39
N MET A 211 8.86 -7.92 -2.28
CA MET A 211 9.19 -8.41 -0.96
C MET A 211 8.42 -7.60 0.09
N ARG A 212 7.94 -8.27 1.14
CA ARG A 212 7.24 -7.66 2.27
C ARG A 212 7.60 -8.35 3.58
N VAL A 213 7.70 -7.60 4.67
CA VAL A 213 7.82 -8.19 6.01
C VAL A 213 6.43 -8.49 6.55
N TYR A 214 6.17 -9.75 6.93
CA TYR A 214 4.89 -10.17 7.48
C TYR A 214 5.11 -11.08 8.70
N LYS A 215 4.52 -10.70 9.84
CA LYS A 215 4.63 -11.40 11.13
C LYS A 215 6.09 -11.72 11.55
N GLY A 216 7.04 -10.84 11.21
CA GLY A 216 8.46 -10.94 11.56
C GLY A 216 9.31 -11.81 10.62
N GLU A 217 8.74 -12.31 9.52
CA GLU A 217 9.47 -13.02 8.46
C GLU A 217 9.47 -12.20 7.17
N LEU A 218 10.53 -12.31 6.37
CA LEU A 218 10.60 -11.67 5.05
C LEU A 218 9.95 -12.57 4.00
N TYR A 219 8.87 -12.12 3.38
CA TYR A 219 8.24 -12.79 2.25
C TYR A 219 8.81 -12.23 0.95
N ALA A 220 9.10 -13.11 -0.01
CA ALA A 220 9.53 -12.74 -1.35
C ALA A 220 8.66 -13.44 -2.38
N CYS A 221 8.24 -12.70 -3.40
CA CYS A 221 7.40 -13.21 -4.48
C CYS A 221 7.92 -12.82 -5.86
N GLY A 222 7.47 -13.54 -6.89
CA GLY A 222 7.93 -13.27 -8.25
C GLY A 222 7.58 -14.39 -9.22
N ARG A 223 8.56 -14.78 -10.04
CA ARG A 223 8.45 -15.85 -11.03
C ARG A 223 9.48 -16.94 -10.74
N PHE A 224 9.12 -17.91 -9.92
CA PHE A 224 10.00 -19.02 -9.55
C PHE A 224 9.23 -20.25 -9.08
N GLN A 225 9.87 -21.42 -9.18
CA GLN A 225 9.32 -22.71 -8.77
C GLN A 225 9.91 -23.15 -7.42
N THR A 226 11.21 -22.94 -7.21
CA THR A 226 11.91 -23.25 -5.96
C THR A 226 12.91 -22.16 -5.58
N VAL A 227 13.13 -21.98 -4.28
CA VAL A 227 14.24 -21.18 -3.70
C VAL A 227 15.02 -22.10 -2.77
N ALA A 228 16.36 -22.17 -2.88
CA ALA A 228 17.21 -23.14 -2.17
C ALA A 228 16.73 -24.62 -2.27
N GLY A 229 16.03 -24.97 -3.34
CA GLY A 229 15.42 -26.30 -3.53
C GLY A 229 14.08 -26.51 -2.81
N VAL A 230 13.59 -25.55 -2.03
CA VAL A 230 12.27 -25.57 -1.38
C VAL A 230 11.19 -25.24 -2.42
N PRO A 231 10.14 -26.08 -2.61
CA PRO A 231 9.02 -25.76 -3.49
C PRO A 231 8.24 -24.53 -3.00
N ALA A 232 8.24 -23.47 -3.80
CA ALA A 232 7.69 -22.17 -3.40
C ALA A 232 6.59 -21.65 -4.35
N ALA A 233 6.57 -22.08 -5.62
CA ALA A 233 5.54 -21.71 -6.60
C ALA A 233 5.13 -20.22 -6.54
N ASN A 234 6.09 -19.36 -6.89
CA ASN A 234 6.03 -17.89 -6.94
C ASN A 234 6.02 -17.14 -5.60
N ILE A 235 6.03 -17.80 -4.44
CA ILE A 235 6.13 -17.11 -3.13
C ILE A 235 6.83 -17.97 -2.05
N ALA A 236 7.84 -17.41 -1.41
CA ALA A 236 8.60 -18.02 -0.31
C ALA A 236 8.69 -17.05 0.88
N ARG A 237 8.98 -17.57 2.08
CA ARG A 237 9.29 -16.75 3.27
C ARG A 237 10.64 -17.13 3.87
N TRP A 238 11.35 -16.16 4.40
CA TRP A 238 12.66 -16.27 5.03
C TRP A 238 12.52 -15.96 6.53
N ASN A 239 12.99 -16.89 7.36
CA ASN A 239 12.89 -16.79 8.82
C ASN A 239 14.17 -16.27 9.51
N GLY A 240 15.02 -15.56 8.76
CA GLY A 240 16.37 -15.18 9.16
C GLY A 240 17.45 -16.22 8.84
N THR A 241 17.10 -17.49 8.59
CA THR A 241 18.09 -18.59 8.40
C THR A 241 17.81 -19.56 7.25
N GLU A 242 16.55 -19.78 6.88
CA GLU A 242 16.15 -20.67 5.79
C GLU A 242 14.89 -20.17 5.08
N TRP A 243 14.77 -20.48 3.78
CA TRP A 243 13.54 -20.29 3.02
C TRP A 243 12.53 -21.39 3.32
N GLN A 244 11.27 -21.02 3.43
CA GLN A 244 10.14 -21.92 3.69
C GLN A 244 9.00 -21.66 2.69
N ALA A 245 8.22 -22.72 2.41
CA ALA A 245 7.09 -22.68 1.51
C ALA A 245 5.86 -22.00 2.15
N VAL A 246 5.15 -21.14 1.41
CA VAL A 246 3.97 -20.42 1.91
C VAL A 246 2.68 -21.08 1.42
N GLY A 247 2.11 -21.98 2.22
CA GLY A 247 0.78 -22.55 1.96
C GLY A 247 0.62 -23.37 0.67
N GLY A 248 1.72 -23.83 0.07
CA GLY A 248 1.75 -24.48 -1.26
C GLY A 248 1.98 -23.53 -2.43
N GLY A 249 2.14 -22.22 -2.16
CA GLY A 249 2.39 -21.17 -3.15
C GLY A 249 1.16 -20.79 -3.97
N LEU A 250 1.41 -19.92 -4.97
CA LEU A 250 0.41 -19.34 -5.86
C LEU A 250 0.77 -19.68 -7.33
N PRO A 251 0.43 -20.90 -7.79
CA PRO A 251 0.86 -21.38 -9.09
C PRO A 251 0.14 -20.68 -10.26
N GLY A 252 0.90 -20.52 -11.35
CA GLY A 252 0.54 -19.78 -12.56
C GLY A 252 1.77 -19.03 -13.05
N THR A 253 1.60 -17.87 -13.69
CA THR A 253 2.74 -17.17 -14.30
C THR A 253 3.67 -16.52 -13.28
N GLN A 254 3.15 -15.71 -12.35
CA GLN A 254 3.91 -15.02 -11.31
C GLN A 254 2.97 -14.41 -10.25
N VAL A 255 3.52 -14.14 -9.07
CA VAL A 255 3.02 -13.16 -8.11
C VAL A 255 3.84 -11.89 -8.32
N ILE A 256 3.23 -10.71 -8.27
CA ILE A 256 3.86 -9.43 -8.65
C ILE A 256 4.07 -8.54 -7.44
N CYS A 257 3.03 -8.41 -6.62
CA CYS A 257 2.97 -7.54 -5.46
C CYS A 257 2.43 -8.29 -4.25
N MET A 258 2.78 -7.81 -3.06
CA MET A 258 2.22 -8.21 -1.79
C MET A 258 1.94 -6.97 -0.94
N GLU A 259 0.90 -7.01 -0.12
CA GLU A 259 0.64 -5.94 0.85
C GLU A 259 0.07 -6.49 2.16
N VAL A 260 0.41 -5.87 3.29
CA VAL A 260 0.03 -6.32 4.64
C VAL A 260 -1.08 -5.42 5.17
N VAL A 261 -2.30 -5.95 5.24
CA VAL A 261 -3.47 -5.19 5.70
C VAL A 261 -4.05 -5.87 6.93
N GLY A 262 -3.91 -5.22 8.08
CA GLY A 262 -4.21 -5.79 9.38
C GLY A 262 -3.33 -6.99 9.71
N ASP A 263 -3.93 -8.11 10.10
CA ASP A 263 -3.23 -9.36 10.45
C ASP A 263 -2.88 -10.24 9.25
N ASP A 264 -3.14 -9.79 8.01
CA ASP A 264 -3.13 -10.63 6.80
C ASP A 264 -2.19 -10.10 5.71
N LEU A 265 -1.65 -11.02 4.91
CA LEU A 265 -0.83 -10.72 3.73
C LEU A 265 -1.68 -10.94 2.47
N TYR A 266 -1.87 -9.91 1.66
CA TYR A 266 -2.51 -10.00 0.35
C TYR A 266 -1.44 -10.18 -0.72
N ALA A 267 -1.76 -10.93 -1.78
CA ALA A 267 -0.84 -11.19 -2.89
C ALA A 267 -1.56 -11.04 -4.23
N GLY A 268 -1.00 -10.22 -5.11
CA GLY A 268 -1.52 -9.94 -6.45
C GLY A 268 -0.61 -10.48 -7.55
N GLY A 269 -1.13 -10.68 -8.76
CA GLY A 269 -0.31 -10.97 -9.92
C GLY A 269 -1.05 -11.67 -11.06
N SER A 270 -0.41 -12.69 -11.65
CA SER A 270 -0.96 -13.52 -12.72
C SER A 270 -0.89 -15.04 -12.44
N PHE A 271 -1.00 -15.41 -11.16
CA PHE A 271 -1.31 -16.76 -10.72
C PHE A 271 -2.78 -17.13 -11.02
N THR A 272 -3.07 -18.43 -11.15
CA THR A 272 -4.37 -18.94 -11.61
C THR A 272 -5.22 -19.61 -10.54
N THR A 273 -4.61 -20.03 -9.43
CA THR A 273 -5.31 -20.69 -8.33
C THR A 273 -4.66 -20.36 -6.98
N ALA A 274 -5.49 -20.26 -5.94
CA ALA A 274 -5.06 -20.22 -4.55
C ALA A 274 -5.56 -21.51 -3.87
N GLN A 275 -4.64 -22.36 -3.40
CA GLN A 275 -4.92 -23.67 -2.78
C GLN A 275 -5.96 -24.54 -3.54
N GLY A 276 -5.90 -24.54 -4.88
CA GLY A 276 -6.76 -25.35 -5.75
C GLY A 276 -8.14 -24.76 -6.06
N SER A 277 -8.56 -23.70 -5.36
CA SER A 277 -9.67 -22.86 -5.81
C SER A 277 -9.24 -22.00 -7.01
N PRO A 278 -10.16 -21.60 -7.91
CA PRO A 278 -9.93 -20.56 -8.92
C PRO A 278 -9.71 -19.17 -8.30
N GLY A 279 -8.66 -19.02 -7.49
CA GLY A 279 -8.18 -17.74 -6.97
C GLY A 279 -7.54 -16.97 -8.11
N MET A 280 -8.36 -16.18 -8.80
CA MET A 280 -7.94 -15.45 -9.99
C MET A 280 -7.24 -14.16 -9.57
N ARG A 281 -5.90 -14.15 -9.71
CA ARG A 281 -5.06 -12.94 -9.72
C ARG A 281 -4.88 -12.22 -8.38
N ILE A 282 -5.68 -12.52 -7.36
CA ILE A 282 -5.55 -11.99 -5.99
C ILE A 282 -5.99 -13.01 -4.93
N ALA A 283 -5.29 -13.04 -3.79
CA ALA A 283 -5.55 -13.92 -2.65
C ALA A 283 -5.07 -13.30 -1.31
N ARG A 284 -5.67 -13.71 -0.20
CA ARG A 284 -5.35 -13.32 1.19
C ARG A 284 -4.73 -14.51 1.93
N TRP A 285 -3.65 -14.29 2.66
CA TRP A 285 -2.98 -15.24 3.54
C TRP A 285 -3.18 -14.83 5.00
N ASP A 286 -3.80 -15.72 5.79
CA ASP A 286 -4.10 -15.49 7.22
C ASP A 286 -2.97 -15.93 8.18
N GLY A 287 -1.86 -16.43 7.64
CA GLY A 287 -0.79 -17.11 8.38
C GLY A 287 -0.84 -18.64 8.30
N ALA A 288 -1.91 -19.25 7.78
CA ALA A 288 -2.08 -20.70 7.68
C ALA A 288 -2.65 -21.19 6.34
N ALA A 289 -3.53 -20.43 5.69
CA ALA A 289 -4.21 -20.78 4.44
C ALA A 289 -4.35 -19.58 3.48
N TRP A 290 -4.42 -19.88 2.18
CA TRP A 290 -4.72 -18.89 1.14
C TRP A 290 -6.21 -18.88 0.84
N HIS A 291 -6.83 -17.71 0.97
CA HIS A 291 -8.25 -17.48 0.73
C HIS A 291 -8.46 -16.63 -0.53
N PRO A 292 -9.39 -16.99 -1.43
CA PRO A 292 -9.76 -16.15 -2.57
C PRO A 292 -10.64 -14.96 -2.14
N LEU A 293 -10.46 -13.81 -2.79
CA LEU A 293 -11.33 -12.63 -2.61
C LEU A 293 -12.49 -12.68 -3.62
N GLY A 294 -13.60 -13.31 -3.22
CA GLY A 294 -14.77 -13.47 -4.08
C GLY A 294 -14.43 -14.18 -5.41
N PRO A 295 -14.90 -13.68 -6.58
CA PRO A 295 -14.56 -14.23 -7.89
C PRO A 295 -13.13 -13.89 -8.39
N GLY A 296 -12.34 -13.10 -7.64
CA GLY A 296 -11.07 -12.55 -8.10
C GLY A 296 -11.21 -11.60 -9.30
N LEU A 297 -10.13 -11.43 -10.06
CA LEU A 297 -10.02 -10.45 -11.16
C LEU A 297 -9.66 -11.11 -12.49
N ASN A 298 -10.15 -10.57 -13.61
CA ASN A 298 -10.05 -11.22 -14.93
C ASN A 298 -8.68 -11.09 -15.63
N SER A 299 -7.77 -10.26 -15.12
CA SER A 299 -6.44 -10.02 -15.68
C SER A 299 -5.44 -9.66 -14.57
N THR A 300 -4.18 -9.44 -14.94
CA THR A 300 -3.09 -9.17 -14.01
C THR A 300 -3.39 -8.00 -13.06
N VAL A 301 -3.27 -8.28 -11.77
CA VAL A 301 -3.05 -7.28 -10.71
C VAL A 301 -1.58 -6.91 -10.71
N GLN A 302 -1.28 -5.62 -10.71
CA GLN A 302 0.09 -5.11 -10.69
C GLN A 302 0.47 -4.68 -9.27
N ASP A 303 -0.44 -4.01 -8.58
CA ASP A 303 -0.21 -3.54 -7.22
C ASP A 303 -1.50 -3.54 -6.37
N ILE A 304 -1.35 -3.52 -5.05
CA ILE A 304 -2.38 -3.58 -4.00
C ILE A 304 -2.00 -2.58 -2.91
N GLU A 305 -2.95 -1.74 -2.51
CA GLU A 305 -2.75 -0.70 -1.49
C GLU A 305 -4.00 -0.61 -0.61
N HIS A 306 -3.87 -0.22 0.66
CA HIS A 306 -5.02 0.04 1.53
C HIS A 306 -5.24 1.54 1.75
N TYR A 307 -6.50 1.95 1.82
CA TYR A 307 -6.87 3.37 1.87
C TYR A 307 -8.29 3.57 2.41
N ASP A 308 -8.46 4.55 3.29
CA ASP A 308 -9.77 5.06 3.71
C ASP A 308 -10.15 6.26 2.84
N ASP A 309 -11.08 6.05 1.89
CA ASP A 309 -11.65 7.11 1.06
C ASP A 309 -12.65 8.02 1.80
N GLY A 310 -12.67 7.99 3.12
CA GLY A 310 -13.64 8.61 4.00
C GLY A 310 -14.86 7.74 4.29
N SER A 311 -14.93 6.52 3.74
CA SER A 311 -16.01 5.58 4.03
C SER A 311 -15.60 4.35 4.88
N GLY A 312 -14.33 4.27 5.29
CA GLY A 312 -13.70 3.17 6.01
C GLY A 312 -12.52 2.60 5.21
N ASP A 313 -11.50 2.08 5.89
CA ASP A 313 -10.34 1.44 5.25
C ASP A 313 -10.76 0.25 4.35
N LYS A 314 -10.18 0.19 3.16
CA LYS A 314 -10.48 -0.81 2.12
C LYS A 314 -9.21 -1.19 1.35
N LEU A 315 -9.27 -2.36 0.74
CA LEU A 315 -8.24 -2.80 -0.19
C LEU A 315 -8.52 -2.25 -1.60
N TYR A 316 -7.66 -1.38 -2.09
CA TYR A 316 -7.60 -0.94 -3.48
C TYR A 316 -6.62 -1.81 -4.25
N VAL A 317 -6.95 -2.07 -5.52
CA VAL A 317 -6.18 -2.96 -6.39
C VAL A 317 -6.09 -2.33 -7.76
N VAL A 318 -4.90 -2.36 -8.36
CA VAL A 318 -4.63 -1.74 -9.66
C VAL A 318 -4.00 -2.73 -10.64
N GLY A 319 -4.17 -2.49 -11.94
CA GLY A 319 -3.52 -3.33 -12.95
C GLY A 319 -4.05 -3.21 -14.38
N SER A 320 -4.32 -4.37 -14.99
CA SER A 320 -4.74 -4.52 -16.39
C SER A 320 -6.06 -5.27 -16.57
N PHE A 321 -6.87 -5.37 -15.53
CA PHE A 321 -8.19 -6.03 -15.54
C PHE A 321 -9.30 -5.09 -16.02
N SER A 322 -10.40 -5.70 -16.47
CA SER A 322 -11.62 -5.03 -16.93
C SER A 322 -12.88 -5.49 -16.17
N GLY A 323 -12.70 -6.20 -15.05
CA GLY A 323 -13.77 -6.71 -14.21
C GLY A 323 -13.36 -7.90 -13.34
N THR A 324 -14.34 -8.47 -12.66
CA THR A 324 -14.19 -9.69 -11.86
C THR A 324 -13.83 -10.90 -12.71
N GLY A 325 -13.18 -11.91 -12.11
CA GLY A 325 -12.74 -13.13 -12.80
C GLY A 325 -13.87 -13.94 -13.46
N ASP A 326 -15.09 -13.84 -12.92
CA ASP A 326 -16.31 -14.43 -13.50
C ASP A 326 -17.03 -13.49 -14.50
N ASN A 327 -16.57 -12.25 -14.65
CA ASN A 327 -17.15 -11.16 -15.44
C ASN A 327 -18.58 -10.76 -15.00
N SER A 328 -18.93 -10.98 -13.72
CA SER A 328 -20.20 -10.52 -13.13
C SER A 328 -20.25 -9.01 -12.88
N VAL A 329 -19.09 -8.38 -12.62
CA VAL A 329 -18.94 -6.92 -12.47
C VAL A 329 -17.84 -6.43 -13.41
N LEU A 330 -18.07 -5.31 -14.08
CA LEU A 330 -17.12 -4.68 -15.00
C LEU A 330 -16.61 -3.35 -14.43
N PHE A 331 -15.31 -3.12 -14.53
CA PHE A 331 -14.61 -1.91 -14.09
C PHE A 331 -13.20 -1.90 -14.70
N ASP A 332 -12.66 -0.74 -15.05
CA ASP A 332 -11.39 -0.66 -15.76
C ASP A 332 -10.21 -0.33 -14.84
N ARG A 333 -9.36 -1.35 -14.62
CA ARG A 333 -8.00 -1.27 -14.05
C ARG A 333 -7.82 -0.80 -12.62
N ILE A 334 -8.86 -0.26 -11.99
CA ILE A 334 -8.87 0.17 -10.60
C ILE A 334 -10.12 -0.41 -9.93
N ALA A 335 -9.92 -1.23 -8.91
CA ALA A 335 -10.98 -1.90 -8.18
C ALA A 335 -10.79 -1.72 -6.68
N VAL A 336 -11.90 -1.79 -5.94
CA VAL A 336 -11.91 -1.75 -4.48
C VAL A 336 -12.70 -2.94 -3.92
N TRP A 337 -12.21 -3.52 -2.84
CA TRP A 337 -12.84 -4.61 -2.09
C TRP A 337 -13.34 -4.10 -0.73
N ASP A 338 -14.64 -4.24 -0.51
CA ASP A 338 -15.34 -3.78 0.72
C ASP A 338 -15.40 -4.85 1.83
N GLY A 339 -14.64 -5.94 1.70
CA GLY A 339 -14.72 -7.12 2.56
C GLY A 339 -15.69 -8.20 2.06
N VAL A 340 -16.58 -7.90 1.11
CA VAL A 340 -17.64 -8.79 0.62
C VAL A 340 -17.67 -8.89 -0.91
N SER A 341 -17.41 -7.78 -1.63
CA SER A 341 -17.59 -7.66 -3.07
C SER A 341 -16.59 -6.70 -3.72
N TRP A 342 -16.38 -6.90 -5.03
CA TRP A 342 -15.57 -6.01 -5.87
C TRP A 342 -16.44 -4.93 -6.52
N SER A 343 -15.95 -3.70 -6.50
CA SER A 343 -16.51 -2.59 -7.29
C SER A 343 -15.40 -1.76 -7.95
N GLY A 344 -15.76 -0.96 -8.96
CA GLY A 344 -14.82 -0.10 -9.68
C GLY A 344 -14.74 1.31 -9.08
N VAL A 345 -13.59 1.96 -9.26
CA VAL A 345 -13.38 3.35 -8.82
C VAL A 345 -13.64 4.31 -9.98
N GLY A 346 -14.79 4.98 -9.96
CA GLY A 346 -15.26 5.81 -11.08
C GLY A 346 -15.45 4.98 -12.36
N SER A 347 -15.15 5.56 -13.52
CA SER A 347 -15.05 4.84 -14.80
C SER A 347 -13.67 4.23 -15.07
N GLY A 348 -12.72 4.29 -14.11
CA GLY A 348 -11.41 3.63 -14.21
C GLY A 348 -10.37 4.38 -15.06
N ALA A 349 -9.29 3.68 -15.40
CA ALA A 349 -8.14 4.24 -16.13
C ALA A 349 -7.99 3.70 -17.56
N ASP A 350 -7.58 4.56 -18.49
CA ASP A 350 -7.50 4.23 -19.93
C ASP A 350 -6.38 3.25 -20.30
N ALA A 351 -5.25 3.26 -19.57
CA ALA A 351 -4.12 2.34 -19.74
C ALA A 351 -3.64 1.77 -18.40
N THR A 352 -2.78 0.73 -18.46
CA THR A 352 -2.37 -0.06 -17.29
C THR A 352 -1.84 0.83 -16.17
N VAL A 353 -2.41 0.65 -14.98
CA VAL A 353 -1.88 1.19 -13.73
C VAL A 353 -0.91 0.14 -13.19
N PHE A 354 0.30 0.57 -12.82
CA PHE A 354 1.38 -0.31 -12.36
C PHE A 354 1.58 -0.22 -10.85
N GLU A 355 1.37 0.98 -10.28
CA GLU A 355 1.63 1.32 -8.87
C GLU A 355 0.40 2.00 -8.26
N SER A 356 0.12 1.72 -6.99
CA SER A 356 -0.67 2.54 -6.08
C SER A 356 0.20 2.94 -4.88
N TYR A 357 -0.06 4.12 -4.30
CA TYR A 357 0.72 4.59 -3.14
C TYR A 357 -0.07 5.62 -2.35
N VAL A 358 -0.29 5.43 -1.04
CA VAL A 358 -0.90 6.48 -0.20
C VAL A 358 0.11 7.56 0.17
N TRP A 359 -0.22 8.82 -0.10
CA TRP A 359 0.58 9.97 0.29
C TRP A 359 -0.28 11.09 0.87
N ASP A 360 0.20 11.74 1.93
CA ASP A 360 -0.33 12.99 2.47
C ASP A 360 0.68 14.12 2.19
N ASP A 361 0.24 15.16 1.49
CA ASP A 361 1.02 16.36 1.17
C ASP A 361 0.84 17.50 2.18
N GLY A 362 0.10 17.23 3.26
CA GLY A 362 -0.36 18.19 4.26
C GLY A 362 -1.82 18.63 4.07
N SER A 363 -2.51 18.14 3.02
CA SER A 363 -3.95 18.35 2.82
C SER A 363 -4.83 17.15 3.22
N GLY A 364 -4.22 16.06 3.68
CA GLY A 364 -4.85 14.78 3.99
C GLY A 364 -4.36 13.67 3.04
N PRO A 365 -4.49 12.39 3.45
CA PRO A 365 -4.03 11.27 2.64
C PRO A 365 -4.82 11.15 1.35
N ALA A 366 -4.14 10.85 0.25
CA ALA A 366 -4.70 10.52 -1.04
C ALA A 366 -4.06 9.25 -1.60
N LEU A 367 -4.87 8.38 -2.22
CA LEU A 367 -4.38 7.22 -2.96
C LEU A 367 -3.86 7.69 -4.32
N LEU A 368 -2.53 7.71 -4.49
CA LEU A 368 -1.92 7.96 -5.77
C LEU A 368 -1.98 6.71 -6.66
N ILE A 369 -2.02 6.92 -7.97
CA ILE A 369 -1.81 5.86 -8.96
C ILE A 369 -0.71 6.25 -9.96
N GLY A 370 0.17 5.31 -10.26
CA GLY A 370 1.21 5.41 -11.28
C GLY A 370 0.99 4.41 -12.41
N GLY A 371 1.26 4.79 -13.67
CA GLY A 371 1.18 3.82 -14.75
C GLY A 371 1.33 4.38 -16.16
N SER A 372 0.83 3.64 -17.15
CA SER A 372 0.77 4.03 -18.57
C SER A 372 -0.40 4.96 -18.93
N LEU A 373 -1.26 5.32 -17.97
CA LEU A 373 -2.50 6.06 -18.18
C LEU A 373 -2.29 7.49 -18.73
N THR A 374 -3.19 7.93 -19.60
CA THR A 374 -3.34 9.34 -19.99
C THR A 374 -4.48 10.01 -19.22
N SER A 375 -5.51 9.26 -18.85
CA SER A 375 -6.67 9.74 -18.11
C SER A 375 -7.24 8.68 -17.15
N VAL A 376 -7.86 9.17 -16.08
CA VAL A 376 -8.64 8.39 -15.12
C VAL A 376 -9.96 9.11 -14.84
N ASP A 377 -11.08 8.41 -14.97
CA ASP A 377 -12.43 8.97 -14.84
C ASP A 377 -12.70 10.29 -15.62
N GLY A 378 -12.06 10.44 -16.79
CA GLY A 378 -12.11 11.64 -17.61
C GLY A 378 -11.19 12.80 -17.17
N VAL A 379 -10.52 12.68 -16.02
CA VAL A 379 -9.48 13.60 -15.55
C VAL A 379 -8.15 13.29 -16.24
N SER A 380 -7.41 14.33 -16.61
CA SER A 380 -6.08 14.20 -17.24
C SER A 380 -5.04 13.76 -16.20
N ALA A 381 -4.43 12.58 -16.40
CA ALA A 381 -3.47 11.99 -15.48
C ALA A 381 -2.02 12.04 -16.00
N ASN A 382 -1.77 11.85 -17.30
CA ASN A 382 -0.39 11.82 -17.85
C ASN A 382 0.62 11.06 -16.95
N ARG A 383 0.32 9.78 -16.71
CA ARG A 383 1.04 8.80 -15.88
C ARG A 383 0.82 8.84 -14.37
N VAL A 384 0.26 9.91 -13.80
CA VAL A 384 0.06 10.03 -12.35
C VAL A 384 -1.21 10.80 -12.00
N ALA A 385 -2.01 10.28 -11.06
CA ALA A 385 -3.19 10.96 -10.53
C ALA A 385 -3.38 10.63 -9.05
N ALA A 386 -4.13 11.46 -8.34
CA ALA A 386 -4.50 11.24 -6.94
C ALA A 386 -6.00 10.99 -6.82
N TYR A 387 -6.41 10.00 -6.02
CA TYR A 387 -7.79 9.78 -5.62
C TYR A 387 -7.99 10.37 -4.22
N VAL A 388 -8.45 11.61 -4.19
CA VAL A 388 -8.66 12.36 -2.95
C VAL A 388 -9.95 11.86 -2.31
N GLY A 389 -9.82 11.37 -1.07
CA GLY A 389 -10.93 10.85 -0.28
C GLY A 389 -11.89 11.95 0.13
N CYS A 390 -13.01 11.54 0.72
CA CYS A 390 -13.66 12.40 1.69
C CYS A 390 -12.67 12.60 2.85
N PRO A 391 -12.38 13.83 3.29
CA PRO A 391 -11.69 14.03 4.56
C PRO A 391 -12.49 13.29 5.63
N VAL A 392 -11.91 12.22 6.19
CA VAL A 392 -12.35 11.77 7.50
C VAL A 392 -12.08 12.96 8.38
N VAL A 393 -13.14 13.62 8.85
CA VAL A 393 -13.01 14.49 10.01
C VAL A 393 -12.71 13.53 11.14
N THR A 394 -11.42 13.26 11.35
CA THR A 394 -10.89 12.59 12.53
C THR A 394 -11.16 13.52 13.68
N THR A 395 -12.41 13.52 14.13
CA THR A 395 -12.77 13.95 15.48
C THR A 395 -11.97 13.05 16.41
N CYS A 396 -10.78 13.50 16.78
CA CYS A 396 -10.18 13.04 18.01
C CYS A 396 -11.23 13.27 19.09
N GLU A 397 -11.43 12.33 20.02
CA GLU A 397 -12.60 12.39 20.94
C GLU A 397 -12.66 13.72 21.73
N THR A 398 -11.52 14.40 21.81
CA THR A 398 -11.25 15.68 22.45
C THR A 398 -11.57 16.94 21.60
N ASP A 399 -11.79 16.82 20.29
CA ASP A 399 -12.40 17.85 19.42
C ASP A 399 -13.91 17.79 19.58
N LEU A 400 -14.40 18.59 20.52
CA LEU A 400 -15.80 18.63 20.95
C LEU A 400 -16.64 19.55 20.05
N ASN A 401 -16.00 20.39 19.23
CA ASN A 401 -16.65 21.38 18.38
C ASN A 401 -16.70 20.97 16.89
N GLY A 402 -15.83 20.05 16.47
CA GLY A 402 -15.74 19.46 15.14
C GLY A 402 -14.93 20.28 14.12
N ASP A 403 -13.95 21.07 14.57
CA ASP A 403 -13.10 21.90 13.69
C ASP A 403 -11.72 21.30 13.37
N GLY A 404 -11.44 20.08 13.86
CA GLY A 404 -10.18 19.36 13.64
C GLY A 404 -9.05 19.75 14.58
N MET A 405 -9.35 20.54 15.63
CA MET A 405 -8.42 20.93 16.68
C MET A 405 -8.97 20.52 18.05
N THR A 406 -8.08 20.16 18.97
CA THR A 406 -8.36 20.16 20.41
C THR A 406 -7.71 21.41 21.00
N ASP A 407 -8.51 22.45 21.25
CA ASP A 407 -8.01 23.74 21.73
C ASP A 407 -8.86 24.39 22.86
N GLY A 408 -8.72 25.71 23.04
CA GLY A 408 -9.46 26.48 24.03
C GLY A 408 -10.98 26.51 23.80
N ALA A 409 -11.46 26.25 22.59
CA ALA A 409 -12.89 26.09 22.28
C ALA A 409 -13.45 24.82 22.94
N ASP A 410 -12.78 23.67 22.76
CA ASP A 410 -13.19 22.37 23.28
C ASP A 410 -13.04 22.31 24.79
N LEU A 411 -11.96 22.86 25.33
CA LEU A 411 -11.82 23.09 26.77
C LEU A 411 -12.99 23.95 27.32
N GLY A 412 -13.48 24.92 26.53
CA GLY A 412 -14.66 25.72 26.87
C GLY A 412 -15.95 24.90 26.91
N LEU A 413 -16.12 23.94 25.99
CA LEU A 413 -17.25 23.01 25.96
C LEU A 413 -17.20 22.03 27.14
N LEU A 414 -16.07 21.36 27.37
CA LEU A 414 -15.87 20.42 28.48
C LEU A 414 -16.12 21.09 29.84
N LEU A 415 -15.62 22.31 30.04
CA LEU A 415 -15.87 23.07 31.27
C LEU A 415 -17.33 23.55 31.41
N ALA A 416 -18.07 23.71 30.30
CA ALA A 416 -19.50 24.05 30.34
C ALA A 416 -20.38 22.84 30.70
N ALA A 417 -19.94 21.63 30.38
CA ALA A 417 -20.64 20.37 30.66
C ALA A 417 -20.30 19.73 32.05
N TRP A 418 -19.43 20.37 32.84
CA TRP A 418 -18.86 19.80 34.06
C TRP A 418 -19.88 19.27 35.09
N GLY A 419 -19.80 17.98 35.42
CA GLY A 419 -20.67 17.29 36.37
C GLY A 419 -21.38 16.05 35.81
N ASP A 420 -22.49 15.67 36.42
CA ASP A 420 -23.23 14.45 36.09
C ASP A 420 -23.72 14.44 34.63
N CYS A 421 -23.36 13.39 33.89
CA CYS A 421 -23.72 13.17 32.48
C CYS A 421 -24.53 11.87 32.28
N PRO A 422 -25.74 11.74 32.87
CA PRO A 422 -26.48 10.47 32.92
C PRO A 422 -27.13 10.04 31.58
N ALA A 423 -26.87 10.74 30.48
CA ALA A 423 -27.44 10.48 29.16
C ALA A 423 -26.41 10.15 28.07
N GLY A 424 -25.11 10.23 28.37
CA GLY A 424 -24.04 10.21 27.38
C GLY A 424 -23.95 11.55 26.64
N CYS A 425 -22.93 12.33 26.96
CA CYS A 425 -22.59 13.62 26.37
C CYS A 425 -21.19 13.50 25.75
N ALA A 426 -20.87 14.37 24.79
CA ALA A 426 -19.59 14.29 24.09
C ALA A 426 -18.39 14.58 25.01
N GLU A 427 -18.64 15.33 26.07
CA GLU A 427 -17.65 15.82 27.03
C GLU A 427 -17.27 14.78 28.11
N ASP A 428 -17.97 13.65 28.21
CA ASP A 428 -17.64 12.49 29.05
C ASP A 428 -16.71 11.54 28.27
N LEU A 429 -15.47 11.99 28.12
CA LEU A 429 -14.45 11.37 27.26
C LEU A 429 -14.01 9.98 27.73
N ASN A 430 -14.18 9.67 29.01
CA ASN A 430 -13.84 8.34 29.56
C ASN A 430 -15.06 7.41 29.71
N GLY A 431 -16.28 7.94 29.60
CA GLY A 431 -17.53 7.17 29.65
C GLY A 431 -17.94 6.68 31.04
N ASP A 432 -17.48 7.33 32.12
CA ASP A 432 -17.88 6.97 33.50
C ASP A 432 -19.24 7.58 33.92
N GLY A 433 -19.81 8.44 33.09
CA GLY A 433 -21.07 9.15 33.33
C GLY A 433 -20.90 10.50 34.01
N THR A 434 -19.69 11.03 34.17
CA THR A 434 -19.40 12.29 34.89
C THR A 434 -18.28 13.09 34.23
N VAL A 435 -18.59 14.25 33.63
CA VAL A 435 -17.56 15.16 33.07
C VAL A 435 -16.73 15.75 34.20
N ASN A 436 -15.46 15.34 34.30
CA ASN A 436 -14.61 15.68 35.44
C ASN A 436 -13.12 15.87 35.08
N GLY A 437 -12.25 15.82 36.11
CA GLY A 437 -10.80 16.00 35.95
C GLY A 437 -10.11 14.89 35.16
N ALA A 438 -10.73 13.71 35.03
CA ALA A 438 -10.27 12.64 34.16
C ALA A 438 -10.39 13.04 32.68
N ASP A 439 -11.56 13.56 32.28
CA ASP A 439 -11.86 13.99 30.90
C ASP A 439 -11.04 15.21 30.52
N LEU A 440 -10.91 16.17 31.43
CA LEU A 440 -9.97 17.29 31.26
C LEU A 440 -8.52 16.80 31.06
N GLY A 441 -8.14 15.69 31.70
CA GLY A 441 -6.83 15.06 31.52
C GLY A 441 -6.66 14.44 30.14
N LEU A 442 -7.72 13.85 29.58
CA LEU A 442 -7.75 13.33 28.20
C LEU A 442 -7.67 14.48 27.19
N LEU A 443 -8.50 15.53 27.34
CA LEU A 443 -8.51 16.71 26.47
C LEU A 443 -7.16 17.43 26.44
N LEU A 444 -6.55 17.67 27.60
CA LEU A 444 -5.21 18.28 27.65
C LEU A 444 -4.09 17.35 27.19
N GLY A 445 -4.30 16.03 27.20
CA GLY A 445 -3.37 15.03 26.69
C GLY A 445 -3.25 15.02 25.17
N SER A 446 -4.32 15.41 24.47
CA SER A 446 -4.43 15.43 23.00
C SER A 446 -4.39 16.84 22.40
N TRP A 447 -3.85 17.83 23.12
CA TRP A 447 -3.91 19.23 22.72
C TRP A 447 -3.14 19.53 21.42
N GLY A 448 -3.83 20.07 20.41
CA GLY A 448 -3.27 20.31 19.08
C GLY A 448 -4.25 19.94 17.96
N PRO A 449 -3.81 19.87 16.69
CA PRO A 449 -4.62 19.30 15.62
C PRO A 449 -4.91 17.83 15.92
N CYS A 450 -6.11 17.36 15.55
CA CYS A 450 -6.37 15.93 15.48
C CYS A 450 -5.49 15.31 14.37
N LEU A 451 -4.67 14.32 14.74
CA LEU A 451 -3.78 13.56 13.86
C LEU A 451 -4.34 12.14 13.64
#